data_AF-A0A2N7Q885-F1
#
_entry.id   AF-A0A2N7Q885-F1
#
_cell.length_a   1.000
_cell.length_b   1.000
_cell.length_c   1.000
_cell.angle_alpha   90.00
_cell.angle_beta   90.00
_cell.angle_gamma   90.00
#
_symmetry.space_group_name_H-M   'P 1'
#
loop_
_entity.id
_entity.type
_entity.pdbx_description
1 polymer ?
#
loop_
_entity_poly.entity_id
_entity_poly.type
_entity_poly.pdbx_seq_one_letter_code
_entity_poly.pdbx_strand_id
1 'polypeptide(L)'
;MKVTEESEQKQTSKVRALDAALSQIEKQFGKGAVMKLGQKEAAVQAEVIPTGSISFDLSLGIGGFPRGRVVEIFGPEATGKTTLALHVIAEAQKRGGQAAFIDAEHALDPPYAARLGINIDELLISQPDYGEQALEIAEVLVRSGAVDVIVVDSVAALVPKAELEGEMGDAHMGLQARLMSQALRKLTAIVSRSKTCFIFINQIREKIGVFVGSPETTTGGRALKFYASMRIDVRKLATLKEGEEVIGSRVKVKIVKNKLAPPFREAQFDIIFGEGISREGDLVDCGLQFGVLEKTGTWYSYKGERLGQGRENVKKLLKENKELADQIDREIRQKVGLLSEEQEENKEPKK
;
A
#
# COMPACT_ATOMS: atom_id res chain seq x y z
N MET A 1 -54.37 -18.38 -12.98
CA MET A 1 -54.34 -18.73 -11.55
C MET A 1 -53.47 -19.97 -11.26
N LYS A 2 -53.62 -21.12 -11.94
CA LYS A 2 -52.75 -22.30 -11.69
C LYS A 2 -51.27 -22.15 -12.08
N VAL A 3 -50.95 -21.43 -13.16
CA VAL A 3 -49.55 -21.25 -13.63
C VAL A 3 -48.73 -20.36 -12.68
N THR A 4 -49.38 -19.40 -12.03
CA THR A 4 -48.76 -18.51 -11.04
C THR A 4 -48.44 -19.25 -9.73
N GLU A 5 -49.34 -20.10 -9.23
CA GLU A 5 -49.12 -20.90 -8.02
C GLU A 5 -48.00 -21.95 -8.16
N GLU A 6 -47.90 -22.64 -9.31
CA GLU A 6 -46.80 -23.58 -9.58
C GLU A 6 -45.44 -22.88 -9.69
N SER A 7 -45.42 -21.67 -10.25
CA SER A 7 -44.20 -20.87 -10.38
C SER A 7 -43.71 -20.36 -9.02
N GLU A 8 -44.62 -19.93 -8.15
CA GLU A 8 -44.35 -19.49 -6.77
C GLU A 8 -43.91 -20.65 -5.88
N GLN A 9 -44.52 -21.82 -6.01
CA GLN A 9 -44.09 -23.04 -5.30
C GLN A 9 -42.69 -23.51 -5.75
N LYS A 10 -42.37 -23.45 -7.05
CA LYS A 10 -41.01 -23.76 -7.55
C LYS A 10 -39.96 -22.75 -7.10
N GLN A 11 -40.33 -21.48 -6.96
CA GLN A 11 -39.43 -20.44 -6.48
C GLN A 11 -39.16 -20.61 -4.98
N THR A 12 -40.20 -20.95 -4.22
CA THR A 12 -40.10 -21.23 -2.78
C THR A 12 -39.26 -22.49 -2.49
N SER A 13 -39.38 -23.54 -3.31
CA SER A 13 -38.57 -24.76 -3.14
C SER A 13 -37.09 -24.55 -3.46
N LYS A 14 -36.77 -23.73 -4.49
CA LYS A 14 -35.40 -23.33 -4.80
C LYS A 14 -34.75 -22.50 -3.69
N VAL A 15 -35.51 -21.57 -3.09
CA VAL A 15 -35.02 -20.76 -1.96
C VAL A 15 -34.73 -21.62 -0.74
N ARG A 16 -35.63 -22.55 -0.38
CA ARG A 16 -35.39 -23.50 0.73
C ARG A 16 -34.19 -24.41 0.50
N ALA A 17 -34.01 -24.92 -0.72
CA ALA A 17 -32.85 -25.74 -1.07
C ALA A 17 -31.54 -24.94 -0.98
N LEU A 18 -31.56 -23.67 -1.41
CA LEU A 18 -30.44 -22.76 -1.27
C LEU A 18 -30.10 -22.49 0.20
N ASP A 19 -31.09 -22.19 1.04
CA ASP A 19 -30.86 -21.91 2.46
C ASP A 19 -30.33 -23.15 3.21
N ALA A 20 -30.81 -24.35 2.88
CA ALA A 20 -30.29 -25.60 3.41
C ALA A 20 -28.81 -25.83 3.00
N ALA A 21 -28.48 -25.56 1.72
CA ALA A 21 -27.11 -25.66 1.24
C ALA A 21 -26.18 -24.63 1.92
N LEU A 22 -26.64 -23.38 2.08
CA LEU A 22 -25.91 -22.33 2.79
C LEU A 22 -25.64 -22.72 4.24
N SER A 23 -26.67 -23.21 4.95
CA SER A 23 -26.54 -23.67 6.34
C SER A 23 -25.59 -24.86 6.47
N GLN A 24 -25.62 -25.80 5.52
CA GLN A 24 -24.69 -26.92 5.48
C GLN A 24 -23.25 -26.45 5.26
N ILE A 25 -23.04 -25.49 4.37
CA ILE A 25 -21.72 -24.89 4.10
C ILE A 25 -21.19 -24.18 5.36
N GLU A 26 -22.00 -23.37 6.03
CA GLU A 26 -21.58 -22.70 7.27
C GLU A 26 -21.28 -23.69 8.39
N LYS A 27 -22.04 -24.78 8.51
CA LYS A 27 -21.80 -25.83 9.51
C LYS A 27 -20.50 -26.60 9.24
N GLN A 28 -20.16 -26.84 7.97
CA GLN A 28 -18.95 -27.58 7.58
C GLN A 28 -17.69 -26.71 7.58
N PHE A 29 -17.79 -25.45 7.15
CA PHE A 29 -16.64 -24.60 6.86
C PHE A 29 -16.55 -23.34 7.75
N GLY A 30 -17.51 -23.16 8.66
CA GLY A 30 -17.56 -22.04 9.61
C GLY A 30 -18.43 -20.87 9.14
N LYS A 31 -18.80 -20.00 10.10
CA LYS A 31 -19.54 -18.77 9.81
C LYS A 31 -18.77 -17.90 8.83
N GLY A 32 -19.47 -17.37 7.82
CA GLY A 32 -18.87 -16.53 6.78
C GLY A 32 -18.19 -17.28 5.63
N ALA A 33 -18.26 -18.62 5.58
CA ALA A 33 -17.75 -19.41 4.47
C ALA A 33 -18.45 -19.10 3.13
N VAL A 34 -19.75 -18.74 3.17
CA VAL A 34 -20.52 -18.21 2.05
C VAL A 34 -21.43 -17.11 2.55
N MET A 35 -21.43 -15.96 1.88
CA MET A 35 -22.27 -14.80 2.22
C MET A 35 -22.86 -14.19 0.95
N LYS A 36 -23.98 -13.47 1.07
CA LYS A 36 -24.54 -12.71 -0.05
C LYS A 36 -23.72 -11.45 -0.24
N LEU A 37 -23.27 -11.18 -1.48
CA LEU A 37 -22.39 -10.06 -1.80
C LEU A 37 -22.95 -8.67 -1.38
N GLY A 38 -24.26 -8.52 -1.32
CA GLY A 38 -24.95 -7.29 -0.91
C GLY A 38 -25.25 -7.15 0.58
N GLN A 39 -24.86 -8.10 1.44
CA GLN A 39 -24.98 -7.93 2.89
C GLN A 39 -24.02 -6.83 3.37
N LYS A 40 -24.44 -6.01 4.34
CA LYS A 40 -23.66 -4.87 4.84
C LYS A 40 -22.26 -5.29 5.36
N GLU A 41 -22.08 -6.52 5.85
CA GLU A 41 -20.76 -7.04 6.23
C GLU A 41 -19.85 -7.36 5.02
N ALA A 42 -20.39 -7.53 3.82
CA ALA A 42 -19.61 -7.69 2.58
C ALA A 42 -19.24 -6.34 1.92
N ALA A 43 -19.97 -5.28 2.25
CA ALA A 43 -19.76 -3.91 1.78
C ALA A 43 -18.85 -3.08 2.72
N VAL A 44 -17.90 -3.73 3.40
CA VAL A 44 -16.93 -3.02 4.25
C VAL A 44 -16.00 -2.22 3.35
N GLN A 45 -16.06 -0.89 3.45
CA GLN A 45 -15.04 0.00 2.89
C GLN A 45 -13.67 -0.58 3.27
N ALA A 46 -12.79 -0.76 2.29
CA ALA A 46 -11.50 -1.38 2.54
C ALA A 46 -10.76 -0.58 3.61
N GLU A 47 -10.47 -1.20 4.75
CA GLU A 47 -9.62 -0.56 5.76
C GLU A 47 -8.23 -0.34 5.16
N VAL A 48 -7.66 0.84 5.39
CA VAL A 48 -6.41 1.27 4.76
C VAL A 48 -5.42 1.83 5.77
N ILE A 49 -4.14 1.75 5.42
CA ILE A 49 -3.03 2.42 6.07
C ILE A 49 -2.57 3.55 5.14
N PRO A 50 -2.57 4.83 5.57
CA PRO A 50 -2.08 5.92 4.74
C PRO A 50 -0.63 5.71 4.30
N THR A 51 -0.28 6.32 3.19
CA THR A 51 1.07 6.21 2.61
C THR A 51 2.07 7.24 3.15
N GLY A 52 1.60 8.22 3.92
CA GLY A 52 2.39 9.39 4.32
C GLY A 52 2.46 10.49 3.24
N SER A 53 1.87 10.26 2.06
CA SER A 53 1.71 11.24 0.97
C SER A 53 0.23 11.38 0.65
N ILE A 54 -0.28 12.62 0.65
CA ILE A 54 -1.66 12.89 0.28
C ILE A 54 -1.86 12.56 -1.20
N SER A 55 -1.00 13.03 -2.11
CA SER A 55 -1.17 12.73 -3.55
C SER A 55 -1.18 11.23 -3.83
N PHE A 56 -0.33 10.47 -3.12
CA PHE A 56 -0.30 9.03 -3.25
C PHE A 56 -1.60 8.40 -2.73
N ASP A 57 -2.08 8.76 -1.54
CA ASP A 57 -3.37 8.30 -1.00
C ASP A 57 -4.52 8.58 -1.97
N LEU A 58 -4.56 9.79 -2.57
CA LEU A 58 -5.57 10.19 -3.56
C LEU A 58 -5.50 9.31 -4.82
N SER A 59 -4.29 9.04 -5.31
CA SER A 59 -4.07 8.23 -6.50
C SER A 59 -4.41 6.75 -6.30
N LEU A 60 -4.33 6.23 -5.06
CA LEU A 60 -4.79 4.88 -4.73
C LEU A 60 -6.32 4.75 -4.80
N GLY A 61 -7.06 5.86 -4.69
CA GLY A 61 -8.52 5.92 -4.82
C GLY A 61 -9.30 5.36 -3.63
N ILE A 62 -8.62 4.74 -2.67
CA ILE A 62 -9.17 4.28 -1.40
C ILE A 62 -8.51 4.95 -0.18
N GLY A 63 -7.63 5.93 -0.40
CA GLY A 63 -7.00 6.72 0.65
C GLY A 63 -5.80 6.08 1.35
N GLY A 64 -5.31 4.94 0.88
CA GLY A 64 -4.12 4.30 1.44
C GLY A 64 -3.92 2.85 0.97
N PHE A 65 -2.94 2.17 1.57
CA PHE A 65 -2.64 0.77 1.31
C PHE A 65 -3.66 -0.13 2.01
N PRO A 66 -4.27 -1.09 1.29
CA PRO A 66 -5.35 -1.91 1.83
C PRO A 66 -4.83 -2.94 2.83
N ARG A 67 -5.51 -3.01 3.98
CA ARG A 67 -5.35 -4.08 4.97
C ARG A 67 -5.87 -5.41 4.42
N GLY A 68 -5.23 -6.49 4.86
CA GLY A 68 -5.54 -7.85 4.44
C GLY A 68 -5.28 -8.14 2.96
N ARG A 69 -4.39 -7.38 2.32
CA ARG A 69 -4.05 -7.54 0.91
C ARG A 69 -2.54 -7.53 0.69
N VAL A 70 -2.14 -8.19 -0.39
CA VAL A 70 -0.76 -8.14 -0.90
C VAL A 70 -0.59 -6.90 -1.79
N VAL A 71 0.49 -6.15 -1.58
CA VAL A 71 0.89 -4.98 -2.38
C VAL A 71 2.31 -5.19 -2.88
N GLU A 72 2.60 -4.81 -4.12
CA GLU A 72 3.96 -4.81 -4.67
C GLU A 72 4.38 -3.38 -5.01
N ILE A 73 5.51 -2.93 -4.44
CA ILE A 73 6.18 -1.70 -4.80
C ILE A 73 7.43 -2.09 -5.60
N PHE A 74 7.53 -1.65 -6.85
CA PHE A 74 8.66 -1.99 -7.70
C PHE A 74 9.16 -0.78 -8.50
N GLY A 75 10.40 -0.84 -8.96
CA GLY A 75 11.03 0.28 -9.64
C GLY A 75 12.54 0.10 -9.75
N PRO A 76 13.23 1.01 -10.45
CA PRO A 76 14.69 1.06 -10.47
C PRO A 76 15.30 1.21 -9.07
N GLU A 77 16.60 1.03 -8.96
CA GLU A 77 17.35 1.31 -7.74
C GLU A 77 17.29 2.80 -7.37
N ALA A 78 17.46 3.11 -6.07
CA ALA A 78 17.49 4.48 -5.56
C ALA A 78 16.27 5.38 -5.94
N THR A 79 15.10 4.78 -6.21
CA THR A 79 13.85 5.53 -6.48
C THR A 79 12.96 5.73 -5.26
N GLY A 80 13.40 5.28 -4.07
CA GLY A 80 12.68 5.47 -2.81
C GLY A 80 11.70 4.35 -2.43
N LYS A 81 11.78 3.16 -3.05
CA LYS A 81 10.88 2.02 -2.75
C LYS A 81 10.82 1.68 -1.25
N THR A 82 11.98 1.51 -0.61
CA THR A 82 12.11 1.25 0.82
C THR A 82 11.58 2.43 1.64
N THR A 83 11.92 3.67 1.28
CA THR A 83 11.37 4.88 1.93
C THR A 83 9.84 4.88 1.92
N LEU A 84 9.19 4.58 0.78
CA LEU A 84 7.73 4.49 0.71
C LEU A 84 7.17 3.44 1.66
N ALA A 85 7.78 2.26 1.72
CA ALA A 85 7.34 1.20 2.62
C ALA A 85 7.54 1.57 4.10
N LEU A 86 8.64 2.24 4.43
CA LEU A 86 8.91 2.76 5.77
C LEU A 86 7.89 3.84 6.18
N HIS A 87 7.43 4.70 5.27
CA HIS A 87 6.34 5.62 5.58
C HIS A 87 5.03 4.90 5.89
N VAL A 88 4.69 3.81 5.18
CA VAL A 88 3.51 3.01 5.51
C VAL A 88 3.65 2.36 6.90
N ILE A 89 4.85 1.91 7.27
CA ILE A 89 5.14 1.42 8.63
C ILE A 89 4.94 2.54 9.67
N ALA A 90 5.51 3.71 9.43
CA ALA A 90 5.36 4.87 10.33
C ALA A 90 3.89 5.25 10.51
N GLU A 91 3.10 5.27 9.44
CA GLU A 91 1.66 5.55 9.51
C GLU A 91 0.85 4.45 10.21
N ALA A 92 1.27 3.18 10.10
CA ALA A 92 0.68 2.08 10.87
C ALA A 92 0.95 2.25 12.37
N GLN A 93 2.21 2.50 12.75
CA GLN A 93 2.61 2.67 14.16
C GLN A 93 1.99 3.92 14.79
N LYS A 94 1.90 5.05 14.08
CA LYS A 94 1.19 6.25 14.55
C LYS A 94 -0.27 5.99 14.91
N ARG A 95 -0.87 4.95 14.30
CA ARG A 95 -2.26 4.51 14.55
C ARG A 95 -2.35 3.38 15.58
N GLY A 96 -1.27 3.12 16.32
CA GLY A 96 -1.19 2.07 17.33
C GLY A 96 -1.03 0.65 16.76
N GLY A 97 -0.72 0.53 15.46
CA GLY A 97 -0.52 -0.76 14.80
C GLY A 97 0.90 -1.30 14.96
N GLN A 98 1.04 -2.61 14.90
CA GLN A 98 2.31 -3.33 14.96
C GLN A 98 2.87 -3.54 13.54
N ALA A 99 4.18 -3.38 13.39
CA ALA A 99 4.86 -3.54 12.11
C ALA A 99 5.96 -4.59 12.17
N ALA A 100 6.24 -5.23 11.03
CA ALA A 100 7.42 -6.05 10.83
C ALA A 100 8.12 -5.75 9.50
N PHE A 101 9.44 -5.88 9.50
CA PHE A 101 10.29 -5.68 8.34
C PHE A 101 11.19 -6.91 8.15
N ILE A 102 11.03 -7.57 7.00
CA ILE A 102 11.86 -8.70 6.59
C ILE A 102 12.93 -8.13 5.64
N ASP A 103 14.12 -7.89 6.18
CA ASP A 103 15.27 -7.28 5.51
C ASP A 103 16.15 -8.37 4.90
N ALA A 104 15.75 -8.86 3.72
CA ALA A 104 16.53 -9.82 2.94
C ALA A 104 17.69 -9.15 2.19
N GLU A 105 17.66 -7.83 1.98
CA GLU A 105 18.78 -7.07 1.39
C GLU A 105 19.86 -6.66 2.41
N HIS A 106 19.60 -6.86 3.72
CA HIS A 106 20.49 -6.42 4.82
C HIS A 106 20.85 -4.93 4.74
N ALA A 107 19.91 -4.10 4.31
CA ALA A 107 20.16 -2.70 3.92
C ALA A 107 19.33 -1.69 4.73
N LEU A 108 18.56 -2.13 5.73
CA LEU A 108 17.77 -1.23 6.57
C LEU A 108 18.68 -0.39 7.48
N ASP A 109 18.49 0.93 7.45
CA ASP A 109 19.19 1.92 8.31
C ASP A 109 18.26 2.33 9.49
N PRO A 110 18.50 1.87 10.73
CA PRO A 110 17.64 2.20 11.87
C PRO A 110 17.62 3.71 12.20
N PRO A 111 18.74 4.45 12.24
CA PRO A 111 18.72 5.92 12.34
C PRO A 111 17.83 6.61 11.30
N TYR A 112 17.86 6.17 10.05
CA TYR A 112 16.97 6.74 9.03
C TYR A 112 15.50 6.40 9.29
N ALA A 113 15.19 5.13 9.61
CA ALA A 113 13.84 4.71 9.96
C ALA A 113 13.28 5.53 11.15
N ALA A 114 14.09 5.79 12.18
CA ALA A 114 13.70 6.61 13.33
C ALA A 114 13.35 8.04 12.92
N ARG A 115 14.14 8.65 12.02
CA ARG A 115 13.85 10.00 11.47
C ARG A 115 12.54 10.06 10.70
N LEU A 116 12.10 8.95 10.08
CA LEU A 116 10.79 8.85 9.41
C LEU A 116 9.61 8.73 10.41
N GLY A 117 9.89 8.68 11.71
CA GLY A 117 8.89 8.56 12.77
C GLY A 117 8.49 7.13 13.08
N ILE A 118 9.32 6.15 12.72
CA ILE A 118 9.16 4.75 13.13
C ILE A 118 9.66 4.60 14.56
N ASN A 119 8.85 3.96 15.41
CA ASN A 119 9.31 3.47 16.71
C ASN A 119 10.16 2.22 16.49
N ILE A 120 11.48 2.38 16.62
CA ILE A 120 12.48 1.33 16.40
C ILE A 120 12.39 0.22 17.45
N ASP A 121 12.09 0.58 18.70
CA ASP A 121 12.04 -0.38 19.81
C ASP A 121 10.90 -1.40 19.64
N GLU A 122 9.83 -0.99 18.97
CA GLU A 122 8.64 -1.82 18.69
C GLU A 122 8.66 -2.42 17.28
N LEU A 123 9.58 -2.05 16.40
CA LEU A 123 9.61 -2.60 15.04
C LEU A 123 10.21 -4.02 15.05
N LEU A 124 9.42 -5.01 14.63
CA LEU A 124 9.93 -6.38 14.45
C LEU A 124 10.82 -6.43 13.21
N ILE A 125 12.07 -6.81 13.36
CA ILE A 125 13.01 -6.96 12.23
C ILE A 125 13.44 -8.42 12.13
N SER A 126 13.48 -8.93 10.90
CA SER A 126 14.07 -10.23 10.59
C SER A 126 15.06 -10.07 9.46
N GLN A 127 16.26 -10.63 9.63
CA GLN A 127 17.30 -10.71 8.61
C GLN A 127 17.52 -12.19 8.25
N PRO A 128 16.72 -12.74 7.32
CA PRO A 128 16.74 -14.16 7.01
C PRO A 128 17.96 -14.54 6.15
N ASP A 129 18.44 -15.76 6.32
CA ASP A 129 19.54 -16.36 5.56
C ASP A 129 19.11 -16.76 4.13
N TYR A 130 17.85 -17.16 3.94
CA TYR A 130 17.32 -17.64 2.65
C TYR A 130 15.82 -17.37 2.47
N GLY A 131 15.36 -17.44 1.22
CA GLY A 131 14.02 -17.03 0.80
C GLY A 131 12.88 -17.82 1.45
N GLU A 132 13.02 -19.14 1.62
CA GLU A 132 12.03 -19.96 2.32
C GLU A 132 11.87 -19.50 3.78
N GLN A 133 12.97 -19.29 4.51
CA GLN A 133 12.96 -18.84 5.90
C GLN A 133 12.27 -17.47 6.03
N ALA A 134 12.60 -16.52 5.14
CA ALA A 134 11.96 -15.21 5.09
C ALA A 134 10.43 -15.30 4.99
N LEU A 135 9.93 -16.15 4.08
CA LEU A 135 8.51 -16.32 3.81
C LEU A 135 7.80 -17.12 4.92
N GLU A 136 8.49 -18.06 5.57
CA GLU A 136 7.99 -18.78 6.74
C GLU A 136 7.86 -17.88 7.97
N ILE A 137 8.85 -17.03 8.24
CA ILE A 137 8.79 -16.01 9.31
C ILE A 137 7.61 -15.08 9.06
N ALA A 138 7.49 -14.56 7.83
CA ALA A 138 6.36 -13.73 7.45
C ALA A 138 5.02 -14.47 7.64
N GLU A 139 4.93 -15.75 7.27
CA GLU A 139 3.74 -16.57 7.46
C GLU A 139 3.34 -16.68 8.94
N VAL A 140 4.29 -16.94 9.83
CA VAL A 140 4.06 -17.00 11.28
C VAL A 140 3.55 -15.67 11.81
N LEU A 141 4.18 -14.56 11.42
CA LEU A 141 3.77 -13.22 11.82
C LEU A 141 2.34 -12.89 11.35
N VAL A 142 1.98 -13.19 10.09
CA VAL A 142 0.61 -12.99 9.59
C VAL A 142 -0.38 -13.87 10.35
N ARG A 143 -0.05 -15.14 10.63
CA ARG A 143 -0.93 -16.07 11.35
C ARG A 143 -1.19 -15.64 12.79
N SER A 144 -0.26 -14.93 13.43
CA SER A 144 -0.45 -14.42 14.79
C SER A 144 -1.64 -13.45 14.89
N GLY A 145 -2.00 -12.78 13.78
CA GLY A 145 -3.01 -11.73 13.77
C GLY A 145 -2.61 -10.45 14.49
N ALA A 146 -1.39 -10.39 15.04
CA ALA A 146 -0.91 -9.27 15.84
C ALA A 146 -0.17 -8.21 15.01
N VAL A 147 0.12 -8.46 13.74
CA VAL A 147 0.91 -7.56 12.88
C VAL A 147 0.04 -6.90 11.80
N ASP A 148 -0.02 -5.58 11.81
CA ASP A 148 -0.83 -4.74 10.93
C ASP A 148 -0.20 -4.55 9.55
N VAL A 149 1.13 -4.45 9.49
CA VAL A 149 1.89 -4.29 8.24
C VAL A 149 3.17 -5.11 8.29
N ILE A 150 3.44 -5.83 7.20
CA ILE A 150 4.72 -6.51 7.00
C ILE A 150 5.30 -6.08 5.66
N VAL A 151 6.56 -5.67 5.67
CA VAL A 151 7.34 -5.34 4.48
C VAL A 151 8.39 -6.42 4.24
N VAL A 152 8.53 -6.88 3.00
CA VAL A 152 9.62 -7.76 2.56
C VAL A 152 10.50 -6.99 1.59
N ASP A 153 11.73 -6.70 2.00
CA ASP A 153 12.73 -5.98 1.21
C ASP A 153 13.95 -6.88 0.94
N SER A 154 14.10 -7.49 -0.24
CA SER A 154 13.21 -7.45 -1.40
C SER A 154 13.00 -8.83 -1.99
N VAL A 155 12.02 -8.96 -2.89
CA VAL A 155 11.75 -10.22 -3.61
C VAL A 155 12.99 -10.72 -4.36
N ALA A 156 13.84 -9.80 -4.85
CA ALA A 156 15.04 -10.18 -5.58
C ALA A 156 16.04 -10.92 -4.68
N ALA A 157 16.09 -10.55 -3.40
CA ALA A 157 16.96 -11.15 -2.38
C ALA A 157 16.37 -12.41 -1.72
N LEU A 158 15.15 -12.83 -2.08
CA LEU A 158 14.59 -14.10 -1.62
C LEU A 158 15.22 -15.27 -2.39
N VAL A 159 16.51 -15.53 -2.14
CA VAL A 159 17.28 -16.59 -2.79
C VAL A 159 16.91 -17.93 -2.15
N PRO A 160 16.44 -18.93 -2.92
CA PRO A 160 16.13 -20.24 -2.39
C PRO A 160 17.34 -20.92 -1.74
N LYS A 161 17.11 -21.68 -0.67
CA LYS A 161 18.19 -22.38 0.06
C LYS A 161 19.09 -23.21 -0.86
N ALA A 162 18.50 -23.96 -1.79
CA ALA A 162 19.25 -24.81 -2.71
C ALA A 162 20.12 -24.03 -3.71
N GLU A 163 19.81 -22.75 -3.96
CA GLU A 163 20.64 -21.86 -4.80
C GLU A 163 21.79 -21.27 -3.99
N LEU A 164 21.60 -21.00 -2.69
CA LEU A 164 22.66 -20.54 -1.79
C LEU A 164 23.69 -21.62 -1.44
N GLU A 165 23.24 -22.87 -1.31
CA GLU A 165 24.11 -24.03 -1.03
C GLU A 165 24.78 -24.59 -2.30
N GLY A 166 24.32 -24.17 -3.49
CA GLY A 166 24.88 -24.58 -4.78
C GLY A 166 26.17 -23.85 -5.15
N GLU A 167 26.82 -24.29 -6.22
CA GLU A 167 28.03 -23.64 -6.73
C GLU A 167 27.68 -22.49 -7.69
N MET A 168 28.57 -21.49 -7.77
CA MET A 168 28.42 -20.40 -8.75
C MET A 168 28.44 -20.98 -10.17
N GLY A 169 27.32 -20.84 -10.89
CA GLY A 169 27.15 -21.37 -12.25
C GLY A 169 26.18 -22.54 -12.33
N ASP A 170 25.72 -23.07 -11.19
CA ASP A 170 24.68 -24.10 -11.16
C ASP A 170 23.35 -23.57 -11.72
N ALA A 171 22.68 -24.43 -12.50
CA ALA A 171 21.45 -24.07 -13.19
C ALA A 171 20.22 -24.24 -12.28
N HIS A 172 19.87 -23.20 -11.52
CA HIS A 172 18.66 -23.15 -10.69
C HIS A 172 17.46 -22.48 -11.39
N MET A 173 17.13 -22.92 -12.61
CA MET A 173 16.12 -22.27 -13.44
C MET A 173 14.74 -22.21 -12.76
N GLY A 174 14.30 -20.99 -12.44
CA GLY A 174 12.93 -20.71 -11.98
C GLY A 174 12.62 -21.15 -10.54
N LEU A 175 13.63 -21.48 -9.73
CA LEU A 175 13.44 -21.93 -8.36
C LEU A 175 12.75 -20.85 -7.50
N GLN A 176 13.25 -19.61 -7.56
CA GLN A 176 12.64 -18.46 -6.90
C GLN A 176 11.18 -18.22 -7.34
N ALA A 177 10.87 -18.38 -8.63
CA ALA A 177 9.50 -18.23 -9.12
C ALA A 177 8.54 -19.29 -8.58
N ARG A 178 9.02 -20.52 -8.39
CA ARG A 178 8.25 -21.61 -7.77
C ARG A 178 8.02 -21.35 -6.28
N LEU A 179 9.07 -20.92 -5.57
CA LEU A 179 9.00 -20.52 -4.16
C LEU A 179 7.92 -19.44 -3.96
N MET A 180 8.01 -18.34 -4.70
CA MET A 180 7.03 -17.25 -4.63
C MET A 180 5.61 -17.72 -4.95
N SER A 181 5.44 -18.61 -5.94
CA SER A 181 4.13 -19.15 -6.29
C SER A 181 3.52 -20.00 -5.17
N GLN A 182 4.33 -20.79 -4.47
CA GLN A 182 3.89 -21.62 -3.36
C GLN A 182 3.58 -20.77 -2.13
N ALA A 183 4.46 -19.84 -1.78
CA ALA A 183 4.30 -18.95 -0.64
C ALA A 183 3.06 -18.07 -0.78
N LEU A 184 2.88 -17.38 -1.91
CA LEU A 184 1.73 -16.50 -2.12
C LEU A 184 0.40 -17.27 -2.12
N ARG A 185 0.38 -18.52 -2.59
CA ARG A 185 -0.80 -19.38 -2.53
C ARG A 185 -1.24 -19.65 -1.08
N LYS A 186 -0.28 -19.84 -0.18
CA LYS A 186 -0.55 -20.02 1.27
C LYS A 186 -0.89 -18.70 1.94
N LEU A 187 -0.05 -17.67 1.74
CA LEU A 187 -0.11 -16.39 2.44
C LEU A 187 -1.39 -15.60 2.14
N THR A 188 -1.85 -15.57 0.88
CA THR A 188 -2.96 -14.67 0.48
C THR A 188 -4.23 -14.86 1.31
N ALA A 189 -4.59 -16.12 1.61
CA ALA A 189 -5.77 -16.42 2.42
C ALA A 189 -5.59 -16.01 3.89
N ILE A 190 -4.39 -16.14 4.42
CA ILE A 190 -4.07 -15.82 5.82
C ILE A 190 -4.01 -14.30 5.98
N VAL A 191 -3.31 -13.61 5.07
CA VAL A 191 -3.23 -12.15 4.99
C VAL A 191 -4.64 -11.55 4.97
N SER A 192 -5.55 -12.08 4.15
CA SER A 192 -6.93 -11.60 4.11
C SER A 192 -7.68 -11.75 5.44
N ARG A 193 -7.42 -12.81 6.21
CA ARG A 193 -8.07 -13.05 7.50
C ARG A 193 -7.46 -12.23 8.62
N SER A 194 -6.14 -12.05 8.63
CA SER A 194 -5.42 -11.30 9.68
C SER A 194 -5.52 -9.79 9.52
N LYS A 195 -6.04 -9.30 8.38
CA LYS A 195 -6.06 -7.87 8.04
C LYS A 195 -4.66 -7.22 7.97
N THR A 196 -3.60 -8.01 7.85
CA THR A 196 -2.24 -7.53 7.64
C THR A 196 -2.10 -6.91 6.25
N CYS A 197 -1.54 -5.71 6.14
CA CYS A 197 -1.07 -5.16 4.88
C CYS A 197 0.28 -5.79 4.53
N PHE A 198 0.35 -6.57 3.45
CA PHE A 198 1.53 -7.37 3.12
C PHE A 198 2.25 -6.80 1.90
N ILE A 199 3.37 -6.12 2.13
CA ILE A 199 4.08 -5.33 1.12
C ILE A 199 5.34 -6.06 0.69
N PHE A 200 5.50 -6.23 -0.63
CA PHE A 200 6.75 -6.68 -1.24
C PHE A 200 7.41 -5.51 -1.96
N ILE A 201 8.69 -5.29 -1.67
CA ILE A 201 9.56 -4.47 -2.50
C ILE A 201 10.19 -5.35 -3.56
N ASN A 202 10.27 -4.85 -4.79
CA ASN A 202 10.83 -5.59 -5.90
C ASN A 202 11.67 -4.68 -6.82
N GLN A 203 12.59 -5.30 -7.53
CA GLN A 203 13.46 -4.64 -8.49
C GLN A 203 12.98 -4.90 -9.92
N ILE A 204 13.32 -3.98 -10.82
CA ILE A 204 13.15 -4.18 -12.26
C ILE A 204 14.32 -4.98 -12.81
N ARG A 205 14.02 -5.87 -13.76
CA ARG A 205 14.94 -6.59 -14.63
C ARG A 205 14.45 -6.48 -16.06
N GLU A 206 15.33 -6.72 -17.03
CA GLU A 206 14.96 -6.74 -18.44
C GLU A 206 14.88 -8.17 -18.97
N LYS A 207 13.88 -8.44 -19.81
CA LYS A 207 13.78 -9.69 -20.56
C LYS A 207 14.60 -9.58 -21.84
N ILE A 208 15.56 -10.49 -21.99
CA ILE A 208 16.33 -10.62 -23.22
C ILE A 208 15.39 -11.08 -24.35
N GLY A 209 15.55 -10.49 -25.54
CA GLY A 209 14.84 -10.92 -26.77
C GLY A 209 13.44 -10.33 -26.96
N VAL A 210 13.06 -9.28 -26.22
CA VAL A 210 11.80 -8.55 -26.45
C VAL A 210 12.04 -7.41 -27.44
N PHE A 211 11.57 -7.58 -28.68
CA PHE A 211 11.68 -6.56 -29.75
C PHE A 211 10.44 -5.66 -29.88
N VAL A 212 9.33 -6.01 -29.24
CA VAL A 212 8.06 -5.25 -29.27
C VAL A 212 7.50 -5.13 -27.86
N GLY A 213 7.17 -3.90 -27.45
CA GLY A 213 6.66 -3.59 -26.12
C GLY A 213 7.76 -3.30 -25.10
N SER A 214 7.41 -3.24 -23.81
CA SER A 214 8.38 -2.98 -22.74
C SER A 214 9.14 -4.27 -22.37
N PRO A 215 10.49 -4.24 -22.31
CA PRO A 215 11.29 -5.37 -21.86
C PRO A 215 11.29 -5.55 -20.33
N GLU A 216 10.77 -4.58 -19.58
CA GLU A 216 10.83 -4.57 -18.12
C GLU A 216 9.96 -5.67 -17.48
N THR A 217 10.51 -6.33 -16.47
CA THR A 217 9.82 -7.29 -15.62
C THR A 217 10.30 -7.16 -14.17
N THR A 218 9.60 -7.81 -13.25
CA THR A 218 9.98 -7.91 -11.84
C THR A 218 10.48 -9.32 -11.53
N THR A 219 11.27 -9.44 -10.46
CA THR A 219 11.82 -10.74 -9.99
C THR A 219 10.77 -11.60 -9.30
N GLY A 220 11.08 -12.87 -9.01
CA GLY A 220 10.13 -13.79 -8.35
C GLY A 220 9.03 -14.36 -9.27
N GLY A 221 9.21 -14.28 -10.59
CA GLY A 221 8.27 -14.83 -11.58
C GLY A 221 6.97 -14.02 -11.73
N ARG A 222 5.87 -14.70 -12.09
CA ARG A 222 4.58 -14.03 -12.38
C ARG A 222 3.61 -14.03 -11.21
N ALA A 223 3.82 -14.86 -10.19
CA ALA A 223 2.86 -15.07 -9.11
C ALA A 223 2.48 -13.76 -8.41
N LEU A 224 3.47 -12.98 -7.97
CA LEU A 224 3.23 -11.71 -7.28
C LEU A 224 2.38 -10.75 -8.12
N LYS A 225 2.61 -10.70 -9.45
CA LYS A 225 1.80 -9.88 -10.36
C LYS A 225 0.32 -10.23 -10.33
N PHE A 226 -0.04 -11.49 -10.07
CA PHE A 226 -1.44 -11.94 -10.01
C PHE A 226 -2.05 -11.81 -8.60
N TYR A 227 -1.31 -12.18 -7.57
CA TYR A 227 -1.76 -12.16 -6.17
C TYR A 227 -1.84 -10.74 -5.60
N ALA A 228 -0.93 -9.85 -5.97
CA ALA A 228 -0.95 -8.45 -5.53
C ALA A 228 -2.30 -7.80 -5.90
N SER A 229 -2.95 -7.16 -4.93
CA SER A 229 -4.15 -6.36 -5.14
C SER A 229 -3.80 -4.97 -5.68
N MET A 230 -2.63 -4.46 -5.32
CA MET A 230 -2.07 -3.23 -5.85
C MET A 230 -0.63 -3.45 -6.30
N ARG A 231 -0.25 -2.83 -7.43
CA ARG A 231 1.13 -2.79 -7.90
C ARG A 231 1.50 -1.35 -8.23
N ILE A 232 2.61 -0.89 -7.68
CA ILE A 232 3.08 0.49 -7.77
C ILE A 232 4.44 0.49 -8.46
N ASP A 233 4.52 1.15 -9.62
CA ASP A 233 5.78 1.45 -10.32
C ASP A 233 6.31 2.80 -9.82
N VAL A 234 7.51 2.80 -9.24
CA VAL A 234 8.16 3.96 -8.62
C VAL A 234 9.36 4.39 -9.45
N ARG A 235 9.33 5.63 -9.94
CA ARG A 235 10.41 6.19 -10.77
C ARG A 235 10.85 7.56 -10.27
N LYS A 236 12.15 7.82 -10.36
CA LYS A 236 12.71 9.16 -10.16
C LYS A 236 12.38 10.02 -11.39
N LEU A 237 11.78 11.18 -11.19
CA LEU A 237 11.53 12.17 -12.24
C LEU A 237 12.65 13.19 -12.34
N ALA A 238 13.08 13.73 -11.20
CA ALA A 238 14.09 14.77 -11.15
C ALA A 238 14.90 14.68 -9.86
N THR A 239 16.11 15.22 -9.91
CA THR A 239 16.94 15.48 -8.73
C THR A 239 16.59 16.87 -8.19
N LEU A 240 16.33 16.97 -6.90
CA LEU A 240 16.08 18.25 -6.22
C LEU A 240 17.42 18.81 -5.73
N LYS A 241 17.63 20.11 -5.95
CA LYS A 241 18.86 20.81 -5.56
C LYS A 241 18.55 22.11 -4.83
N GLU A 242 19.40 22.44 -3.86
CA GLU A 242 19.46 23.75 -3.22
C GLU A 242 20.86 24.31 -3.43
N GLY A 243 20.98 25.33 -4.29
CA GLY A 243 22.28 25.74 -4.84
C GLY A 243 22.93 24.60 -5.64
N GLU A 244 24.12 24.18 -5.22
CA GLU A 244 24.86 23.06 -5.84
C GLU A 244 24.57 21.70 -5.17
N GLU A 245 24.01 21.69 -3.97
CA GLU A 245 23.79 20.49 -3.16
C GLU A 245 22.56 19.73 -3.62
N VAL A 246 22.67 18.39 -3.69
CA VAL A 246 21.53 17.50 -3.99
C VAL A 246 20.81 17.15 -2.70
N ILE A 247 19.62 17.72 -2.51
CA ILE A 247 18.85 17.58 -1.27
C ILE A 247 17.80 16.46 -1.34
N GLY A 248 17.50 15.93 -2.53
CA GLY A 248 16.50 14.87 -2.68
C GLY A 248 16.12 14.56 -4.11
N SER A 249 14.91 13.99 -4.28
CA SER A 249 14.37 13.60 -5.57
C SER A 249 12.86 13.82 -5.68
N ARG A 250 12.42 14.34 -6.83
CA ARG A 250 11.02 14.28 -7.26
C ARG A 250 10.75 12.86 -7.74
N VAL A 251 9.80 12.18 -7.12
CA VAL A 251 9.43 10.80 -7.45
C VAL A 251 8.03 10.76 -8.04
N LYS A 252 7.82 9.85 -8.97
CA LYS A 252 6.52 9.51 -9.55
C LYS A 252 6.18 8.07 -9.17
N VAL A 253 4.96 7.89 -8.68
CA VAL A 253 4.36 6.58 -8.47
C VAL A 253 3.22 6.38 -9.47
N LYS A 254 3.16 5.21 -10.09
CA LYS A 254 2.11 4.81 -11.03
C LYS A 254 1.46 3.52 -10.56
N ILE A 255 0.14 3.55 -10.41
CA ILE A 255 -0.63 2.38 -9.95
C ILE A 255 -0.92 1.50 -11.17
N VAL A 256 0.00 0.61 -11.51
CA VAL A 256 -0.15 -0.26 -12.70
C VAL A 256 -1.15 -1.39 -12.49
N LYS A 257 -1.58 -1.64 -11.24
CA LYS A 257 -2.67 -2.54 -10.89
C LYS A 257 -3.37 -2.05 -9.64
N ASN A 258 -4.70 -2.06 -9.65
CA ASN A 258 -5.54 -1.78 -8.50
C ASN A 258 -6.81 -2.61 -8.58
N LYS A 259 -7.09 -3.43 -7.57
CA LYS A 259 -8.30 -4.26 -7.47
C LYS A 259 -9.40 -3.61 -6.61
N LEU A 260 -9.14 -2.45 -6.01
CA LEU A 260 -10.05 -1.81 -5.05
C LEU A 260 -10.56 -0.44 -5.54
N ALA A 261 -9.87 0.17 -6.49
CA ALA A 261 -10.27 1.40 -7.18
C ALA A 261 -9.74 1.40 -8.62
N PRO A 262 -10.12 2.37 -9.47
CA PRO A 262 -9.60 2.46 -10.84
C PRO A 262 -8.06 2.49 -10.89
N PRO A 263 -7.40 1.64 -11.70
CA PRO A 263 -5.95 1.64 -11.86
C PRO A 263 -5.46 2.80 -12.75
N PHE A 264 -4.15 2.86 -12.94
CA PHE A 264 -3.42 3.77 -13.85
C PHE A 264 -3.39 5.24 -13.45
N ARG A 265 -3.90 5.58 -12.26
CA ARG A 265 -3.61 6.86 -11.62
C ARG A 265 -2.13 6.99 -11.29
N GLU A 266 -1.68 8.22 -11.18
CA GLU A 266 -0.30 8.58 -10.91
C GLU A 266 -0.28 9.67 -9.82
N ALA A 267 0.79 9.69 -9.03
CA ALA A 267 1.07 10.75 -8.07
C ALA A 267 2.54 11.14 -8.16
N GLN A 268 2.84 12.38 -7.76
CA GLN A 268 4.19 12.91 -7.74
C GLN A 268 4.40 13.70 -6.45
N PHE A 269 5.53 13.44 -5.80
CA PHE A 269 5.88 14.10 -4.55
C PHE A 269 7.40 14.09 -4.40
N ASP A 270 7.87 14.89 -3.45
CA ASP A 270 9.30 15.06 -3.18
C ASP A 270 9.72 14.10 -2.05
N ILE A 271 10.81 13.38 -2.24
CA ILE A 271 11.53 12.66 -1.19
C ILE A 271 12.81 13.43 -0.89
N ILE A 272 12.91 13.96 0.32
CA ILE A 272 14.06 14.69 0.84
C ILE A 272 14.98 13.70 1.57
N PHE A 273 16.27 13.77 1.30
CA PHE A 273 17.23 12.86 1.93
C PHE A 273 17.30 13.12 3.43
N GLY A 274 17.30 12.06 4.24
CA GLY A 274 17.26 12.15 5.70
C GLY A 274 15.89 12.45 6.33
N GLU A 275 14.95 13.05 5.59
CA GLU A 275 13.59 13.39 6.07
C GLU A 275 12.48 12.49 5.51
N GLY A 276 12.67 11.91 4.31
CA GLY A 276 11.64 11.10 3.64
C GLY A 276 10.68 11.93 2.77
N ILE A 277 9.43 11.48 2.63
CA ILE A 277 8.40 12.17 1.86
C ILE A 277 8.12 13.54 2.49
N SER A 278 8.21 14.59 1.68
CA SER A 278 7.84 15.95 2.08
C SER A 278 6.32 16.12 2.08
N ARG A 279 5.65 15.72 3.18
CA ARG A 279 4.19 15.78 3.35
C ARG A 279 3.63 17.18 3.06
N GLU A 280 4.23 18.22 3.63
CA GLU A 280 3.72 19.59 3.50
C GLU A 280 3.89 20.12 2.07
N GLY A 281 4.99 19.77 1.41
CA GLY A 281 5.19 20.10 -0.01
C GLY A 281 4.17 19.41 -0.92
N ASP A 282 3.87 18.14 -0.65
CA ASP A 282 2.84 17.37 -1.35
C ASP A 282 1.42 17.94 -1.11
N LEU A 283 1.16 18.40 0.12
CA LEU A 283 -0.10 19.04 0.49
C LEU A 283 -0.32 20.36 -0.26
N VAL A 284 0.73 21.19 -0.41
CA VAL A 284 0.65 22.43 -1.20
C VAL A 284 0.37 22.11 -2.66
N ASP A 285 1.09 21.15 -3.24
CA ASP A 285 0.92 20.76 -4.65
C ASP A 285 -0.51 20.24 -4.91
N CYS A 286 -1.04 19.39 -4.01
CA CYS A 286 -2.42 18.91 -4.07
C CYS A 286 -3.44 20.03 -3.86
N GLY A 287 -3.22 20.91 -2.89
CA GLY A 287 -4.11 22.02 -2.59
C GLY A 287 -4.31 22.92 -3.81
N LEU A 288 -3.24 23.19 -4.57
CA LEU A 288 -3.34 23.90 -5.84
C LEU A 288 -4.08 23.09 -6.90
N GLN A 289 -3.72 21.80 -7.07
CA GLN A 289 -4.31 20.94 -8.09
C GLN A 289 -5.83 20.82 -7.95
N PHE A 290 -6.33 20.71 -6.72
CA PHE A 290 -7.75 20.59 -6.44
C PHE A 290 -8.42 21.93 -6.13
N GLY A 291 -7.71 23.06 -6.25
CA GLY A 291 -8.26 24.41 -6.03
C GLY A 291 -8.79 24.63 -4.61
N VAL A 292 -8.11 24.06 -3.60
CA VAL A 292 -8.28 24.39 -2.18
C VAL A 292 -7.33 25.53 -1.81
N LEU A 293 -6.14 25.53 -2.39
CA LEU A 293 -5.21 26.65 -2.35
C LEU A 293 -5.28 27.42 -3.67
N GLU A 294 -5.14 28.74 -3.58
CA GLU A 294 -5.09 29.63 -4.72
C GLU A 294 -3.70 30.23 -4.86
N LYS A 295 -3.27 30.48 -6.10
CA LYS A 295 -2.00 31.14 -6.39
C LYS A 295 -2.22 32.36 -7.27
N THR A 296 -1.81 33.53 -6.80
CA THR A 296 -1.82 34.79 -7.56
C THR A 296 -0.39 35.32 -7.68
N GLY A 297 0.18 35.23 -8.89
CA GLY A 297 1.59 35.53 -9.11
C GLY A 297 2.49 34.57 -8.31
N THR A 298 3.19 35.10 -7.31
CA THR A 298 4.04 34.31 -6.40
C THR A 298 3.40 34.05 -5.04
N TRP A 299 2.23 34.63 -4.76
CA TRP A 299 1.52 34.48 -3.49
C TRP A 299 0.57 33.29 -3.50
N TYR A 300 0.51 32.60 -2.37
CA TYR A 300 -0.41 31.51 -2.09
C TYR A 300 -1.43 31.95 -1.05
N SER A 301 -2.69 31.56 -1.25
CA SER A 301 -3.80 31.90 -0.36
C SER A 301 -4.66 30.68 -0.07
N TYR A 302 -5.31 30.70 1.09
CA TYR A 302 -6.32 29.73 1.51
C TYR A 302 -7.55 30.50 2.02
N LYS A 303 -8.73 30.25 1.43
CA LYS A 303 -9.98 30.94 1.78
C LYS A 303 -9.88 32.47 1.82
N GLY A 304 -9.10 33.04 0.91
CA GLY A 304 -8.85 34.49 0.82
C GLY A 304 -7.74 35.04 1.72
N GLU A 305 -7.26 34.26 2.69
CA GLU A 305 -6.12 34.65 3.54
C GLU A 305 -4.78 34.30 2.86
N ARG A 306 -3.82 35.23 2.91
CA ARG A 306 -2.49 35.01 2.32
C ARG A 306 -1.65 34.13 3.24
N LEU A 307 -1.27 32.96 2.74
CA LEU A 307 -0.37 32.03 3.44
C LEU A 307 1.09 32.44 3.33
N GLY A 308 1.53 32.89 2.16
CA GLY A 308 2.92 33.28 1.96
C GLY A 308 3.31 33.41 0.50
N GLN A 309 4.52 33.94 0.29
CA GLN A 309 5.11 34.08 -1.04
C GLN A 309 6.05 32.91 -1.34
N GLY A 310 5.78 32.17 -2.42
CA GLY A 310 6.58 31.02 -2.84
C GLY A 310 6.25 29.71 -2.10
N ARG A 311 6.46 28.58 -2.77
CA ARG A 311 6.09 27.24 -2.27
C ARG A 311 6.79 26.88 -0.97
N GLU A 312 8.09 27.16 -0.87
CA GLU A 312 8.89 26.78 0.31
C GLU A 312 8.46 27.52 1.59
N ASN A 313 8.02 28.77 1.48
CA ASN A 313 7.53 29.52 2.65
C ASN A 313 6.18 28.97 3.13
N VAL A 314 5.29 28.60 2.21
CA VAL A 314 4.01 27.96 2.57
C VAL A 314 4.25 26.59 3.19
N LYS A 315 5.17 25.81 2.63
CA LYS A 315 5.58 24.52 3.19
C LYS A 315 6.09 24.67 4.63
N LYS A 316 6.94 25.67 4.91
CA LYS A 316 7.41 25.97 6.28
C LYS A 316 6.25 26.33 7.21
N LEU A 317 5.34 27.21 6.76
CA LEU A 317 4.14 27.56 7.52
C LEU A 317 3.30 26.34 7.89
N LEU A 318 3.04 25.43 6.94
CA LEU A 318 2.25 24.22 7.19
C LEU A 318 2.97 23.22 8.10
N LYS A 319 4.31 23.21 8.09
CA LYS A 319 5.12 22.39 9.00
C LYS A 319 5.01 22.90 10.45
N GLU A 320 4.95 24.22 10.61
CA GLU A 320 4.81 24.90 11.92
C GLU A 320 3.36 24.86 12.42
N ASN A 321 2.38 25.05 11.54
CA ASN A 321 0.96 25.07 11.86
C ASN A 321 0.26 23.79 11.39
N LYS A 322 0.32 22.76 12.25
CA LYS A 322 -0.28 21.44 11.99
C LYS A 322 -1.80 21.48 11.86
N GLU A 323 -2.48 22.35 12.61
CA GLU A 323 -3.93 22.49 12.57
C GLU A 323 -4.40 22.96 11.19
N LEU A 324 -3.73 23.98 10.64
CA LEU A 324 -3.99 24.46 9.29
C LEU A 324 -3.68 23.39 8.23
N ALA A 325 -2.56 22.69 8.37
CA ALA A 325 -2.21 21.60 7.45
C ALA A 325 -3.27 20.49 7.45
N ASP A 326 -3.75 20.08 8.62
CA ASP A 326 -4.78 19.05 8.74
C ASP A 326 -6.14 19.54 8.24
N GLN A 327 -6.46 20.83 8.40
CA GLN A 327 -7.66 21.43 7.82
C GLN A 327 -7.64 21.37 6.29
N ILE A 328 -6.51 21.75 5.68
CA ILE A 328 -6.32 21.70 4.22
C ILE A 328 -6.36 20.24 3.72
N ASP A 329 -5.70 19.31 4.40
CA ASP A 329 -5.72 17.88 4.04
C ASP A 329 -7.15 17.31 4.06
N ARG A 330 -7.93 17.61 5.11
CA ARG A 330 -9.34 17.20 5.21
C ARG A 330 -10.19 17.75 4.07
N GLU A 331 -10.07 19.05 3.79
CA GLU A 331 -10.85 19.71 2.74
C GLU A 331 -10.52 19.13 1.35
N ILE A 332 -9.25 18.84 1.07
CA ILE A 332 -8.84 18.16 -0.17
C ILE A 332 -9.47 16.76 -0.24
N ARG A 333 -9.39 15.97 0.85
CA ARG A 333 -9.93 14.61 0.90
C ARG A 333 -11.46 14.56 0.79
N GLN A 334 -12.18 15.55 1.32
CA GLN A 334 -13.62 15.71 1.15
C GLN A 334 -13.96 16.04 -0.32
N LYS A 335 -13.24 17.00 -0.92
CA LYS A 335 -13.49 17.45 -2.31
C LYS A 335 -13.32 16.34 -3.34
N VAL A 336 -12.45 15.38 -3.08
CA VAL A 336 -12.20 14.20 -3.95
C VAL A 336 -12.99 12.95 -3.54
N GLY A 337 -13.87 13.06 -2.53
CA GLY A 337 -14.78 11.99 -2.11
C GLY A 337 -14.14 10.84 -1.34
N LEU A 338 -12.97 11.05 -0.72
CA LEU A 338 -12.32 10.05 0.16
C LEU A 338 -12.76 10.14 1.62
N LEU A 339 -13.32 11.28 2.03
CA LEU A 339 -14.02 11.44 3.30
C LEU A 339 -15.49 11.74 2.99
N SER A 340 -16.40 11.05 3.67
CA SER A 340 -17.84 11.33 3.61
C SER A 340 -18.25 12.14 4.86
N GLU A 341 -19.19 13.07 4.71
CA GLU A 341 -19.68 13.94 5.79
C GLU A 341 -20.19 13.14 7.01
N GLU A 342 -20.72 11.94 6.81
CA GLU A 342 -21.21 11.04 7.89
C GLU A 342 -20.12 10.53 8.86
N GLN A 343 -18.82 10.63 8.51
CA GLN A 343 -17.73 10.27 9.42
C GLN A 343 -17.42 11.36 10.46
N GLU A 344 -18.03 12.55 10.35
CA GLU A 344 -17.85 13.66 11.30
C GLU A 344 -18.62 13.43 12.61
N GLU A 345 -19.84 12.89 12.58
CA GLU A 345 -20.67 12.70 13.79
C GLU A 345 -20.13 11.60 14.73
N ASN A 346 -19.35 10.64 14.24
CA ASN A 346 -18.86 9.51 15.05
C ASN A 346 -17.49 9.77 15.73
N LYS A 347 -16.87 10.94 15.53
CA LYS A 347 -15.62 11.32 16.19
C LYS A 347 -15.77 12.33 17.32
N GLU A 348 -16.95 12.90 17.52
CA GLU A 348 -17.21 13.65 18.74
C GLU A 348 -17.25 12.66 19.92
N PRO A 349 -16.49 12.89 21.00
CA PRO A 349 -16.65 12.10 22.21
C PRO A 349 -18.09 12.30 22.69
N LYS A 350 -18.86 11.21 22.73
CA LYS A 350 -20.12 11.20 23.49
C LYS A 350 -19.78 11.67 24.90
N LYS A 351 -20.33 12.83 25.26
CA LYS A 351 -20.16 13.49 26.56
C LYS A 351 -20.44 12.55 27.73
#